data_AF-A0A954JQH8-F1
#
_entry.id   AF-A0A954JQH8-F1
#
_cell.length_a   1.000
_cell.length_b   1.000
_cell.length_c   1.000
_cell.angle_alpha   90.00
_cell.angle_beta   90.00
_cell.angle_gamma   90.00
#
_symmetry.space_group_name_H-M   'P 1'
#
loop_
_entity.id
_entity.type
_entity.pdbx_description
1 polymer ?
#
loop_
_entity_poly.entity_id
_entity_poly.type
_entity_poly.pdbx_seq_one_letter_code
_entity_poly.pdbx_strand_id
1 'polypeptide(L)'
;MSRDTAFEVLRSGSPTPLRLVSRFAERAHLDDRDRGLVRALVGCEVRRRGTLRAIVRLFAQGNPSPEVATILRLGVAQLCFMDSVPDHAAISETVRVASDHISLARGRYVNGVLRSVQRGRVEGHSGDPRQDLVGANWHFPMPIFRDPIEHPLLWAED
;
A
#
# COMPACT_ATOMS: atom_id res chain seq x y z
N MET A 1 4.34 6.48 14.26
CA MET A 1 5.32 7.51 13.84
C MET A 1 5.67 7.36 12.36
N SER A 2 6.37 6.29 11.94
CA SER A 2 6.86 6.15 10.54
C SER A 2 5.76 6.01 9.49
N ARG A 3 4.67 5.26 9.75
CA ARG A 3 3.54 5.14 8.79
C ARG A 3 2.75 6.43 8.71
N ASP A 4 2.57 7.13 9.82
CA ASP A 4 1.93 8.45 9.88
C ASP A 4 2.72 9.45 9.02
N THR A 5 4.03 9.51 9.20
CA THR A 5 4.91 10.36 8.38
C THR A 5 4.86 9.97 6.90
N ALA A 6 4.84 8.67 6.56
CA ALA A 6 4.69 8.23 5.17
C ALA A 6 3.34 8.66 4.57
N PHE A 7 2.25 8.55 5.34
CA PHE A 7 0.93 9.02 4.95
C PHE A 7 0.92 10.53 4.69
N GLU A 8 1.45 11.33 5.61
CA GLU A 8 1.56 12.78 5.47
C GLU A 8 2.40 13.18 4.25
N VAL A 9 3.54 12.52 4.02
CA VAL A 9 4.38 12.74 2.84
C VAL A 9 3.60 12.48 1.55
N LEU A 10 2.85 11.37 1.47
CA LEU A 10 2.03 11.03 0.30
C LEU A 10 0.81 11.94 0.13
N ARG A 11 0.28 12.50 1.22
CA ARG A 11 -0.86 13.43 1.21
C ARG A 11 -0.47 14.90 1.09
N SER A 12 0.83 15.23 1.11
CA SER A 12 1.35 16.59 0.95
C SER A 12 1.00 17.28 -0.38
N GLY A 13 0.49 16.54 -1.37
CA GLY A 13 0.19 17.06 -2.71
C GLY A 13 1.42 17.25 -3.59
N SER A 14 2.62 16.90 -3.10
CA SER A 14 3.86 17.02 -3.87
C SER A 14 3.90 16.02 -5.02
N PRO A 15 4.32 16.42 -6.23
CA PRO A 15 4.59 15.50 -7.33
C PRO A 15 5.84 14.64 -7.08
N THR A 16 6.70 15.03 -6.14
CA THR A 16 7.93 14.31 -5.79
C THR A 16 8.00 14.00 -4.28
N PRO A 17 7.11 13.14 -3.75
CA PRO A 17 6.99 12.90 -2.31
C PRO A 17 8.27 12.32 -1.68
N LEU A 18 9.04 11.52 -2.43
CA LEU A 18 10.33 10.99 -1.96
C LEU A 18 11.35 12.07 -1.55
N ARG A 19 11.30 13.26 -2.17
CA ARG A 19 12.18 14.38 -1.80
C ARG A 19 11.79 15.04 -0.48
N LEU A 20 10.58 14.81 0.00
CA LEU A 20 10.08 15.37 1.25
C LEU A 20 10.35 14.49 2.47
N VAL A 21 10.76 13.23 2.28
CA VAL A 21 10.94 12.26 3.36
C VAL A 21 11.87 12.78 4.45
N SER A 22 13.06 13.32 4.10
CA SER A 22 14.02 13.82 5.09
C SER A 22 13.40 14.93 5.97
N ARG A 23 12.78 15.93 5.33
CA ARG A 23 12.12 17.06 6.02
C ARG A 23 11.00 16.59 6.96
N PHE A 24 10.16 15.66 6.51
CA PHE A 24 9.05 15.15 7.33
C PHE A 24 9.55 14.27 8.46
N ALA A 25 10.57 13.44 8.22
CA ALA A 25 11.19 12.60 9.25
C ALA A 25 11.89 13.43 10.33
N GLU A 26 12.59 14.51 9.94
CA GLU A 26 13.21 15.46 10.88
C GLU A 26 12.18 16.13 11.80
N ARG A 27 11.05 16.59 11.22
CA ARG A 27 9.95 17.19 11.98
C ARG A 27 9.28 16.22 12.94
N ALA A 28 9.20 14.95 12.55
CA ALA A 28 8.66 13.89 13.39
C ALA A 28 9.72 13.30 14.35
N HIS A 29 10.93 13.86 14.39
CA HIS A 29 12.05 13.40 15.21
C HIS A 29 12.36 11.90 15.06
N LEU A 30 12.26 11.37 13.83
CA LEU A 30 12.52 9.96 13.55
C LEU A 30 14.01 9.65 13.55
N ASP A 31 14.35 8.50 14.15
CA ASP A 31 15.69 7.93 14.03
C ASP A 31 15.98 7.47 12.58
N ASP A 32 17.23 7.07 12.31
CA ASP A 32 17.65 6.67 10.97
C ASP A 32 16.91 5.42 10.46
N ARG A 33 16.55 4.50 11.37
CA ARG A 33 15.83 3.27 11.04
C ARG A 33 14.41 3.58 10.57
N ASP A 34 13.69 4.38 11.34
CA ASP A 34 12.34 4.82 11.05
C ASP A 34 12.31 5.68 9.78
N ARG A 35 13.27 6.59 9.60
CA ARG A 35 13.43 7.35 8.37
C ARG A 35 13.65 6.45 7.15
N GLY A 36 14.49 5.43 7.29
CA GLY A 36 14.70 4.40 6.25
C GLY A 36 13.39 3.72 5.87
N LEU A 37 12.56 3.40 6.86
CA LEU A 37 11.25 2.79 6.66
C LEU A 37 10.25 3.73 5.96
N VAL A 38 10.20 5.01 6.34
CA VAL A 38 9.39 6.02 5.62
C VAL A 38 9.81 6.08 4.15
N ARG A 39 11.12 6.14 3.88
CA ARG A 39 11.65 6.19 2.50
C ARG A 39 11.28 4.94 1.71
N ALA A 40 11.40 3.77 2.32
CA ALA A 40 11.03 2.50 1.69
C ALA A 40 9.52 2.43 1.37
N LEU A 41 8.66 2.84 2.31
CA LEU A 41 7.21 2.89 2.13
C LEU A 41 6.79 3.85 1.02
N VAL A 42 7.22 5.11 1.10
CA VAL A 42 6.90 6.14 0.10
C VAL A 42 7.43 5.74 -1.27
N GLY A 43 8.65 5.20 -1.33
CA GLY A 43 9.24 4.72 -2.57
C GLY A 43 8.50 3.53 -3.18
N CYS A 44 8.06 2.58 -2.35
CA CYS A 44 7.26 1.46 -2.79
C CYS A 44 5.89 1.91 -3.32
N GLU A 45 5.20 2.83 -2.61
CA GLU A 45 3.90 3.34 -3.05
C GLU A 45 4.00 4.07 -4.38
N VAL A 46 5.03 4.91 -4.56
CA VAL A 46 5.22 5.67 -5.81
C VAL A 46 5.55 4.73 -6.98
N ARG A 47 6.46 3.75 -6.78
CA ARG A 47 6.88 2.85 -7.87
C ARG A 47 5.82 1.83 -8.28
N ARG A 48 4.88 1.51 -7.39
CA ARG A 48 3.89 0.43 -7.59
C ARG A 48 2.47 0.98 -7.49
N ARG A 49 2.27 2.26 -7.78
CA ARG A 49 1.04 2.97 -7.45
C ARG A 49 -0.16 2.33 -8.14
N GLY A 50 -0.06 2.03 -9.44
CA GLY A 50 -1.14 1.35 -10.15
C GLY A 50 -1.40 -0.07 -9.65
N THR A 51 -0.36 -0.88 -9.38
CA THR A 51 -0.53 -2.21 -8.76
C THR A 51 -1.26 -2.13 -7.41
N LEU A 52 -0.84 -1.22 -6.53
CA LEU A 52 -1.48 -1.04 -5.22
C LEU A 52 -2.93 -0.55 -5.37
N ARG A 53 -3.22 0.31 -6.35
CA ARG A 53 -4.59 0.74 -6.67
C ARG A 53 -5.43 -0.44 -7.17
N ALA A 54 -4.89 -1.30 -8.02
CA ALA A 54 -5.59 -2.48 -8.52
C ALA A 54 -5.97 -3.44 -7.37
N ILE A 55 -5.02 -3.75 -6.48
CA ILE A 55 -5.28 -4.57 -5.29
C ILE A 55 -6.33 -3.90 -4.40
N VAL A 56 -6.20 -2.61 -4.11
CA VAL A 56 -7.19 -1.90 -3.28
C VAL A 56 -8.58 -1.92 -3.93
N ARG A 57 -8.70 -1.71 -5.25
CA ARG A 57 -9.98 -1.77 -5.99
C ARG A 57 -10.64 -3.16 -5.89
N LEU A 58 -9.83 -4.23 -5.90
CA LEU A 58 -10.34 -5.59 -5.81
C LEU A 58 -10.91 -5.92 -4.42
N PHE A 59 -10.29 -5.43 -3.35
CA PHE A 59 -10.64 -5.81 -1.97
C PHE A 59 -11.48 -4.77 -1.21
N ALA A 60 -11.42 -3.50 -1.58
CA ALA A 60 -12.19 -2.44 -0.94
C ALA A 60 -13.62 -2.41 -1.52
N GLN A 61 -14.62 -2.47 -0.64
CA GLN A 61 -16.00 -2.23 -1.06
C GLN A 61 -16.23 -0.72 -1.25
N GLY A 62 -16.81 -0.37 -2.40
CA GLY A 62 -17.12 1.02 -2.77
C GLY A 62 -15.88 1.83 -3.18
N ASN A 63 -16.05 3.16 -3.26
CA ASN A 63 -14.96 4.06 -3.59
C ASN A 63 -14.44 4.74 -2.31
N PRO A 64 -13.31 4.29 -1.72
CA PRO A 64 -12.76 4.92 -0.52
C PRO A 64 -12.35 6.37 -0.77
N SER A 65 -12.42 7.21 0.26
CA SER A 65 -11.90 8.59 0.16
C SER A 65 -10.40 8.57 -0.18
N PRO A 66 -9.85 9.65 -0.79
CA PRO A 66 -8.42 9.68 -1.15
C PRO A 66 -7.46 9.38 0.01
N GLU A 67 -7.83 9.76 1.23
CA GLU A 67 -7.05 9.49 2.44
C GLU A 67 -7.09 8.00 2.79
N VAL A 68 -8.27 7.40 2.87
CA VAL A 68 -8.43 5.96 3.13
C VAL A 68 -7.75 5.13 2.05
N ALA A 69 -7.88 5.52 0.77
CA ALA A 69 -7.20 4.86 -0.34
C ALA A 69 -5.67 4.94 -0.23
N THR A 70 -5.11 6.03 0.28
CA THR A 70 -3.66 6.16 0.50
C THR A 70 -3.19 5.28 1.65
N ILE A 71 -3.94 5.23 2.74
CA ILE A 71 -3.64 4.37 3.90
C ILE A 71 -3.73 2.88 3.51
N LEU A 72 -4.76 2.49 2.76
CA LEU A 72 -4.88 1.13 2.24
C LEU A 72 -3.69 0.74 1.36
N ARG A 73 -3.25 1.64 0.46
CA ARG A 73 -2.06 1.40 -0.37
C ARG A 73 -0.78 1.25 0.45
N LEU A 74 -0.60 2.02 1.53
CA LEU A 74 0.51 1.82 2.47
C LEU A 74 0.45 0.45 3.16
N GLY A 75 -0.73 0.01 3.58
CA GLY A 75 -0.92 -1.32 4.17
C GLY A 75 -0.62 -2.45 3.19
N VAL A 76 -1.17 -2.37 1.99
CA VAL A 76 -0.93 -3.36 0.91
C VAL A 76 0.55 -3.38 0.50
N ALA A 77 1.21 -2.22 0.41
CA ALA A 77 2.63 -2.13 0.10
C ALA A 77 3.47 -2.95 1.09
N GLN A 78 3.17 -2.83 2.38
CA GLN A 78 3.85 -3.60 3.42
C GLN A 78 3.57 -5.10 3.30
N LEU A 79 2.30 -5.47 3.11
CA LEU A 79 1.87 -6.87 3.04
C LEU A 79 2.43 -7.61 1.82
N CYS A 80 2.60 -6.95 0.68
CA CYS A 80 2.91 -7.63 -0.58
C CYS A 80 4.33 -7.39 -1.08
N PHE A 81 5.03 -6.35 -0.60
CA PHE A 81 6.30 -5.91 -1.17
C PHE A 81 7.38 -5.57 -0.13
N MET A 82 7.15 -5.83 1.16
CA MET A 82 8.11 -5.52 2.22
C MET A 82 8.30 -6.69 3.18
N ASP A 83 9.08 -7.69 2.76
CA ASP A 83 9.30 -8.94 3.50
C ASP A 83 9.88 -8.75 4.92
N SER A 84 10.56 -7.62 5.15
CA SER A 84 11.09 -7.26 6.48
C SER A 84 10.03 -6.76 7.47
N VAL A 85 8.77 -6.56 7.04
CA VAL A 85 7.68 -6.08 7.89
C VAL A 85 6.71 -7.24 8.16
N PRO A 86 6.60 -7.73 9.41
CA PRO A 86 5.63 -8.76 9.75
C PRO A 86 4.19 -8.32 9.46
N ASP A 87 3.37 -9.22 8.91
CA ASP A 87 1.98 -8.92 8.54
C ASP A 87 1.17 -8.27 9.65
N HIS A 88 1.28 -8.79 10.88
CA HIS A 88 0.50 -8.27 12.01
C HIS A 88 0.86 -6.81 12.29
N ALA A 89 2.15 -6.44 12.19
CA ALA A 89 2.64 -5.08 12.37
C ALA A 89 2.24 -4.18 11.20
N ALA A 90 2.31 -4.70 9.96
CA ALA A 90 1.83 -4.00 8.77
C ALA A 90 0.36 -3.61 8.91
N ILE A 91 -0.48 -4.54 9.37
CA ILE A 91 -1.91 -4.30 9.57
C ILE A 91 -2.15 -3.37 10.76
N SER A 92 -1.61 -3.68 11.93
CA SER A 92 -1.90 -2.92 13.16
C SER A 92 -1.48 -1.46 13.05
N GLU A 93 -0.28 -1.18 12.53
CA GLU A 93 0.20 0.20 12.36
C GLU A 93 -0.63 0.96 11.33
N THR A 94 -1.03 0.31 10.23
CA THR A 94 -1.84 0.97 9.20
C THR A 94 -3.26 1.26 9.69
N VAL A 95 -3.82 0.37 10.50
CA VAL A 95 -5.11 0.57 11.17
C VAL A 95 -5.05 1.73 12.16
N ARG A 96 -3.95 1.82 12.92
CA ARG A 96 -3.70 2.94 13.84
C ARG A 96 -3.68 4.27 13.07
N VAL A 97 -2.92 4.38 11.97
CA VAL A 97 -2.91 5.58 11.12
C VAL A 97 -4.32 5.99 10.67
N ALA A 98 -5.14 5.04 10.21
CA ALA A 98 -6.52 5.35 9.80
C ALA A 98 -7.41 5.82 10.94
N SER A 99 -7.17 5.28 12.14
CA SER A 99 -7.90 5.60 13.35
C SER A 99 -7.57 7.02 13.83
N ASP A 100 -6.29 7.33 13.84
CA ASP A 100 -5.73 8.58 14.35
C ASP A 100 -6.00 9.76 13.40
N HIS A 101 -5.83 9.56 12.08
CA HIS A 101 -6.01 10.64 11.10
C HIS A 101 -7.44 10.83 10.61
N ILE A 102 -8.33 9.84 10.75
CA ILE A 102 -9.67 9.90 10.17
C ILE A 102 -10.76 9.57 11.18
N SER A 103 -10.82 8.32 11.66
CA SER A 103 -11.72 7.90 12.75
C SER A 103 -11.55 6.42 13.07
N LEU A 104 -11.95 6.02 14.27
CA LEU A 104 -12.03 4.61 14.69
C LEU A 104 -12.84 3.74 13.71
N ALA A 105 -13.91 4.28 13.12
CA ALA A 105 -14.70 3.56 12.12
C ALA A 105 -13.89 3.24 10.86
N ARG A 106 -13.05 4.18 10.41
CA ARG A 106 -12.15 3.96 9.27
C ARG A 106 -11.00 3.03 9.61
N GLY A 107 -10.49 3.06 10.84
CA GLY A 107 -9.61 2.03 11.39
C GLY A 107 -10.15 0.62 11.20
N ARG A 108 -11.39 0.38 11.65
CA ARG A 108 -12.06 -0.92 11.51
C ARG A 108 -12.24 -1.35 10.06
N TYR A 109 -12.62 -0.41 9.19
CA TYR A 109 -12.73 -0.67 7.74
C TYR A 109 -11.39 -1.07 7.13
N VAL A 110 -10.32 -0.29 7.39
CA VAL A 110 -8.97 -0.59 6.91
C VAL A 110 -8.50 -1.96 7.38
N ASN A 111 -8.75 -2.30 8.65
CA ASN A 111 -8.42 -3.63 9.19
C ASN A 111 -9.11 -4.75 8.39
N GLY A 112 -10.42 -4.60 8.13
CA GLY A 112 -11.19 -5.59 7.37
C GLY A 112 -10.63 -5.81 5.97
N VAL A 113 -10.34 -4.72 5.25
CA VAL A 113 -9.78 -4.79 3.89
C VAL A 113 -8.40 -5.44 3.89
N LEU A 114 -7.48 -4.98 4.74
CA LEU A 114 -6.11 -5.53 4.79
C LEU A 114 -6.07 -7.00 5.21
N ARG A 115 -6.98 -7.43 6.11
CA ARG A 115 -7.14 -8.83 6.46
C ARG A 115 -7.67 -9.68 5.30
N SER A 116 -8.54 -9.13 4.47
CA SER A 116 -8.99 -9.79 3.25
C SER A 116 -7.86 -9.93 2.23
N VAL A 117 -7.04 -8.88 2.05
CA VAL A 117 -5.83 -8.95 1.21
C VAL A 117 -4.87 -10.02 1.72
N GLN A 118 -4.57 -10.03 3.02
CA GLN A 118 -3.67 -11.01 3.65
C GLN A 118 -4.14 -12.46 3.41
N ARG A 119 -5.45 -12.73 3.53
CA ARG A 119 -6.01 -14.07 3.29
C ARG A 119 -6.10 -14.44 1.81
N GLY A 120 -6.20 -13.44 0.93
CA GLY A 120 -6.38 -13.65 -0.51
C GLY A 120 -5.08 -13.87 -1.27
N ARG A 121 -3.94 -13.39 -0.75
CA ARG A 121 -2.65 -13.59 -1.41
C ARG A 121 -2.15 -15.03 -1.20
N VAL A 122 -1.58 -15.61 -2.23
CA VAL A 122 -0.98 -16.96 -2.24
C VAL A 122 0.47 -16.84 -2.64
N GLU A 123 1.35 -17.52 -1.93
CA GLU A 123 2.79 -17.47 -2.20
C GLU A 123 3.11 -18.16 -3.54
N GLY A 124 4.02 -17.59 -4.32
CA GLY A 124 4.41 -18.09 -5.63
C GLY A 124 3.72 -17.40 -6.80
N HIS A 125 3.88 -17.99 -7.98
CA HIS A 125 3.34 -17.50 -9.25
C HIS A 125 2.30 -18.47 -9.81
N SER A 126 1.18 -17.96 -10.29
CA SER A 126 0.15 -18.77 -10.98
C SER A 126 0.47 -18.99 -12.46
N GLY A 127 1.33 -18.15 -13.05
CA GLY A 127 1.61 -18.15 -14.48
C GLY A 127 0.60 -17.35 -15.30
N ASP A 128 -0.44 -16.79 -14.67
CA ASP A 128 -1.35 -15.81 -15.28
C ASP A 128 -0.88 -14.40 -14.90
N PRO A 129 -0.39 -13.58 -15.87
CA PRO A 129 0.09 -12.23 -15.59
C PRO A 129 -1.00 -11.31 -15.02
N ARG A 130 -2.29 -11.68 -15.13
CA ARG A 130 -3.38 -10.92 -14.52
C ARG A 130 -3.48 -11.16 -13.02
N GLN A 131 -2.89 -12.23 -12.52
CA GLN A 131 -2.97 -12.70 -11.13
C GLN A 131 -1.64 -12.52 -10.37
N ASP A 132 -0.52 -12.49 -11.09
CA ASP A 132 0.82 -12.44 -10.50
C ASP A 132 1.27 -11.02 -10.15
N LEU A 133 1.73 -10.80 -8.91
CA LEU A 133 2.32 -9.52 -8.52
C LEU A 133 3.75 -9.37 -9.04
N VAL A 134 3.94 -8.52 -10.04
CA VAL A 134 5.27 -8.26 -10.62
C VAL A 134 6.24 -7.75 -9.54
N GLY A 135 7.36 -8.45 -9.36
CA GLY A 135 8.39 -8.10 -8.38
C GLY A 135 8.02 -8.39 -6.93
N ALA A 136 7.14 -9.36 -6.69
CA ALA A 136 6.86 -10.00 -5.41
C ALA A 136 6.59 -11.50 -5.61
N ASN A 137 6.83 -12.31 -4.58
CA ASN A 137 6.55 -13.76 -4.62
C ASN A 137 5.10 -14.08 -4.22
N TRP A 138 4.14 -13.33 -4.79
CA TRP A 138 2.74 -13.45 -4.45
C TRP A 138 1.87 -13.36 -5.70
N HIS A 139 0.77 -14.10 -5.70
CA HIS A 139 -0.32 -13.95 -6.64
C HIS A 139 -1.67 -13.92 -5.90
N PHE A 140 -2.72 -13.55 -6.61
CA PHE A 140 -4.10 -13.67 -6.13
C PHE A 140 -4.86 -14.65 -7.02
N PRO A 141 -5.69 -15.57 -6.46
CA PRO A 141 -6.47 -16.53 -7.25
C PRO A 141 -7.50 -15.89 -8.21
N MET A 142 -7.68 -14.58 -8.13
CA MET A 142 -8.54 -13.79 -9.00
C MET A 142 -7.71 -12.77 -9.78
N PRO A 143 -8.10 -12.43 -11.03
CA PRO A 143 -7.44 -11.38 -11.79
C PRO A 143 -7.47 -10.03 -11.06
N ILE A 144 -6.29 -9.45 -10.90
CA ILE A 144 -6.06 -8.12 -10.30
C ILE A 144 -5.84 -7.09 -11.41
N PHE A 145 -5.13 -7.49 -12.46
CA PHE A 145 -4.87 -6.67 -13.63
C PHE A 145 -5.89 -6.96 -14.73
N ARG A 146 -6.06 -5.98 -15.60
CA ARG A 146 -6.88 -6.14 -16.81
C ARG A 146 -6.22 -7.12 -17.76
N ASP A 147 -7.03 -7.70 -18.63
CA ASP A 147 -6.52 -8.62 -19.64
C ASP A 147 -5.53 -7.91 -20.57
N PRO A 148 -4.27 -8.37 -20.65
CA PRO A 148 -3.26 -7.73 -21.49
C PRO A 148 -3.55 -7.89 -22.99
N ILE A 149 -4.37 -8.87 -23.41
CA ILE A 149 -4.77 -9.05 -24.81
C ILE A 149 -5.83 -8.01 -25.18
N GLU A 150 -6.81 -7.77 -24.30
CA GLU A 150 -7.88 -6.78 -24.53
C GLU A 150 -7.42 -5.34 -24.26
N HIS A 151 -6.43 -5.18 -23.36
CA HIS A 151 -5.94 -3.89 -22.90
C HIS A 151 -4.41 -3.83 -22.88
N PRO A 152 -3.74 -3.94 -24.05
CA PRO A 152 -2.28 -4.05 -24.14
C PRO A 152 -1.50 -2.86 -23.58
N LEU A 153 -2.14 -1.69 -23.43
CA LEU A 153 -1.55 -0.47 -22.88
C LEU A 153 -2.06 -0.11 -21.47
N LEU A 154 -3.00 -0.87 -20.89
CA LEU A 154 -3.63 -0.54 -19.59
C LEU A 154 -3.53 -1.68 -18.57
N TRP A 155 -2.81 -2.77 -18.87
CA TRP A 155 -2.71 -3.93 -17.97
C TRP A 155 -1.76 -3.68 -16.79
N ALA A 156 -0.73 -2.86 -16.98
CA ALA A 156 0.17 -2.38 -15.93
C ALA A 156 0.01 -0.85 -15.81
N GLU A 157 -1.09 -0.38 -15.23
CA GLU A 157 -1.20 1.07 -14.93
C GLU A 157 -0.01 1.48 -14.02
N ASP A 158 0.68 2.56 -14.38
CA ASP A 158 1.75 3.22 -13.59
C ASP A 158 1.25 3.73 -12.21
#